data_AF-A0A432SB10-F1
#
_entry.id   AF-A0A432SB10-F1
#
_cell.length_a   1.000
_cell.length_b   1.000
_cell.length_c   1.000
_cell.angle_alpha   90.00
_cell.angle_beta   90.00
_cell.angle_gamma   90.00
#
_symmetry.space_group_name_H-M   'P 1'
#
loop_
_entity.id
_entity.type
_entity.pdbx_description
1 polymer ?
#
loop_
_entity_poly.entity_id
_entity_poly.type
_entity_poly.pdbx_seq_one_letter_code
_entity_poly.pdbx_strand_id
1 'polypeptide(L)'
;MRYALFLIWLRWAVWVTLFSLLSAVLLAVGVTLFFYLAKGAVALQEETVYALKDIGMFWFGVFWSLMLPIGMFLGMKQLFVRGSDGYKLQQYTCDKKPMESVSYNDLLKPWRKWLFLMVWGVAAGIILMMALQFAVRGEVALVRWWSGYSLYMLLMLSSWATLALMVKRCPSIEMERC
;
A
#
# COMPACT_ATOMS: atom_id res chain seq x y z
N MET A 1 9.64 -5.23 -21.41
CA MET A 1 8.33 -4.76 -20.86
C MET A 1 7.96 -5.38 -19.52
N ARG A 2 7.82 -6.72 -19.36
CA ARG A 2 7.43 -7.32 -18.06
C ARG A 2 8.39 -7.00 -16.91
N TYR A 3 9.71 -7.03 -17.18
CA TYR A 3 10.75 -6.67 -16.21
C TYR A 3 10.69 -5.19 -15.80
N ALA A 4 10.57 -4.28 -16.78
CA ALA A 4 10.39 -2.85 -16.51
C ALA A 4 9.14 -2.56 -15.67
N LEU A 5 8.02 -3.25 -15.94
CA LEU A 5 6.80 -3.13 -15.12
C LEU A 5 7.05 -3.57 -13.68
N PHE A 6 7.79 -4.67 -13.50
CA PHE A 6 8.15 -5.16 -12.17
C PHE A 6 9.00 -4.16 -11.40
N LEU A 7 9.98 -3.52 -12.05
CA LEU A 7 10.79 -2.48 -11.41
C LEU A 7 9.97 -1.24 -11.04
N ILE A 8 9.07 -0.79 -11.93
CA ILE A 8 8.15 0.33 -11.64
C ILE A 8 7.27 -0.01 -10.43
N TRP A 9 6.70 -1.21 -10.41
CA TRP A 9 5.89 -1.69 -9.29
C TRP A 9 6.70 -1.81 -8.00
N LEU A 10 7.90 -2.39 -8.05
CA LEU A 10 8.74 -2.60 -6.87
C LEU A 10 9.13 -1.25 -6.25
N ARG A 11 9.54 -0.28 -7.07
CA ARG A 11 9.84 1.07 -6.61
C ARG A 11 8.62 1.74 -5.97
N TRP A 12 7.45 1.59 -6.60
CA TRP A 12 6.19 2.09 -6.05
C TRP A 12 5.87 1.42 -4.71
N ALA A 13 5.97 0.10 -4.61
CA ALA A 13 5.69 -0.66 -3.40
C ALA A 13 6.62 -0.27 -2.26
N VAL A 14 7.93 -0.14 -2.54
CA VAL A 14 8.92 0.34 -1.56
C VAL A 14 8.56 1.76 -1.10
N TRP A 15 8.25 2.67 -2.03
CA TRP A 15 7.89 4.04 -1.67
C TRP A 15 6.63 4.11 -0.80
N VAL A 16 5.56 3.39 -1.17
CA VAL A 16 4.32 3.32 -0.38
C VAL A 16 4.60 2.77 1.00
N THR A 17 5.39 1.70 1.09
CA THR A 17 5.72 1.04 2.36
C THR A 17 6.50 1.96 3.28
N LEU A 18 7.56 2.59 2.77
CA LEU A 18 8.37 3.54 3.54
C LEU A 18 7.54 4.75 3.97
N PHE A 19 6.77 5.34 3.05
CA PHE A 19 5.92 6.49 3.36
C PHE A 19 4.91 6.16 4.46
N SER A 20 4.19 5.04 4.34
CA SER A 20 3.16 4.65 5.30
C SER A 20 3.75 4.25 6.65
N LEU A 21 4.87 3.53 6.68
CA LEU A 21 5.56 3.16 7.93
C LEU A 21 6.12 4.39 8.64
N LEU A 22 6.89 5.24 7.94
CA LEU A 22 7.50 6.42 8.55
C LEU A 22 6.43 7.38 9.07
N SER A 23 5.39 7.64 8.30
CA SER A 23 4.28 8.50 8.72
C SER A 23 3.55 7.92 9.94
N ALA A 24 3.31 6.62 9.97
CA ALA A 24 2.66 5.96 11.11
C ALA A 24 3.52 6.00 12.38
N VAL A 25 4.83 5.77 12.26
CA VAL A 25 5.77 5.86 13.39
C VAL A 25 5.81 7.29 13.93
N LEU A 26 5.95 8.29 13.06
CA LEU A 26 5.99 9.69 13.48
C LEU A 26 4.72 10.12 14.22
N LEU A 27 3.55 9.73 13.71
CA LEU A 27 2.27 10.02 14.37
C LEU A 27 2.10 9.26 15.69
N ALA A 28 2.46 7.97 15.73
CA ALA A 28 2.37 7.17 16.95
C ALA A 28 3.28 7.71 18.06
N VAL A 29 4.53 8.08 17.71
CA VAL A 29 5.47 8.73 18.62
C VAL A 29 4.92 10.08 19.08
N GLY A 30 4.38 10.90 18.16
CA GLY A 30 3.78 12.18 18.50
C GLY A 30 2.63 12.06 19.51
N VAL A 31 1.72 11.11 19.31
CA VAL A 31 0.61 10.86 20.26
C VAL A 31 1.13 10.30 21.59
N THR A 32 2.09 9.39 21.56
CA THR A 32 2.68 8.82 22.78
C THR A 32 3.39 9.89 23.62
N LEU A 33 4.16 10.77 22.97
CA LEU A 33 4.79 11.91 23.62
C LEU A 33 3.76 12.90 24.16
N PHE A 34 2.68 13.17 23.41
CA PHE A 34 1.59 14.00 23.90
C PHE A 34 0.99 13.46 25.20
N PHE A 35 0.69 12.16 25.27
CA PHE A 35 0.19 11.54 26.51
C PHE A 35 1.20 11.60 27.65
N TYR A 36 2.49 11.44 27.37
CA TYR A 36 3.55 11.53 28.37
C TYR A 36 3.66 12.95 28.96
N LEU A 37 3.66 13.97 28.09
CA LEU A 37 3.71 15.37 28.50
C LEU A 37 2.43 15.79 29.22
N ALA A 38 1.27 15.34 28.76
CA ALA A 38 -0.02 15.64 29.40
C ALA A 38 -0.13 15.06 30.82
N LYS A 39 0.58 13.98 31.12
CA LYS A 39 0.70 13.41 32.49
C LYS A 39 1.77 14.08 33.35
N GLY A 40 2.40 15.16 32.88
CA GLY A 40 3.36 15.94 33.65
C GLY A 40 4.80 15.42 33.60
N ALA A 41 5.17 14.67 32.56
CA ALA A 41 6.54 14.18 32.36
C ALA A 41 7.13 13.46 33.59
N VAL A 42 6.34 12.54 34.16
CA VAL A 42 6.73 11.71 35.30
C VAL A 42 8.04 10.97 34.99
N ALA A 43 8.87 10.76 36.02
CA ALA A 43 10.13 10.03 35.88
C ALA A 43 9.92 8.69 35.17
N LEU A 44 10.79 8.36 34.22
CA LEU A 44 10.72 7.12 33.45
C LEU A 44 11.09 5.93 34.33
N GLN A 45 10.11 5.42 35.06
CA GLN A 45 10.18 4.12 35.72
C GLN A 45 9.76 3.02 34.73
N GLU A 46 10.12 1.78 35.05
CA GLU A 46 9.90 0.62 34.18
C GLU A 46 8.41 0.48 33.78
N GLU A 47 7.49 0.64 34.73
CA GLU A 47 6.04 0.60 34.49
C GLU A 47 5.58 1.69 33.51
N THR A 48 6.16 2.89 33.61
CA THR A 48 5.83 4.01 32.72
C THR A 48 6.30 3.71 31.30
N VAL A 49 7.50 3.14 31.14
CA VAL A 49 8.03 2.74 29.82
C VAL A 49 7.15 1.69 29.15
N TYR A 50 6.71 0.66 29.88
CA TYR A 50 5.80 -0.34 29.33
C TYR A 50 4.46 0.27 28.91
N ALA A 51 3.89 1.15 29.74
CA ALA A 51 2.64 1.84 29.41
C ALA A 51 2.77 2.72 28.16
N LEU A 52 3.86 3.48 28.01
CA LEU A 52 4.11 4.28 26.79
C LEU A 52 4.29 3.38 25.57
N LYS A 53 4.98 2.25 25.70
CA LYS A 53 5.18 1.29 24.61
C LYS A 53 3.85 0.71 24.13
N ASP A 54 2.97 0.32 25.04
CA ASP A 54 1.64 -0.22 24.69
C ASP A 54 0.77 0.81 23.99
N ILE A 55 0.75 2.05 24.49
CA ILE A 55 0.07 3.19 23.85
C ILE A 55 0.64 3.40 22.44
N GLY A 56 1.97 3.44 22.31
CA GLY A 56 2.64 3.64 21.03
C GLY A 56 2.36 2.52 20.02
N MET A 57 2.39 1.26 20.44
CA MET A 57 2.10 0.12 19.58
C MET A 57 0.64 0.11 19.11
N PHE A 58 -0.29 0.44 20.01
CA PHE A 58 -1.70 0.58 19.65
C PHE A 58 -1.90 1.66 18.58
N TRP A 59 -1.41 2.88 18.83
CA TRP A 59 -1.54 3.99 17.88
C TRP A 59 -0.79 3.74 16.57
N PHE A 60 0.35 3.05 16.61
CA PHE A 60 1.06 2.63 15.40
C PHE A 60 0.17 1.75 14.51
N GLY A 61 -0.50 0.73 15.09
CA GLY A 61 -1.41 -0.12 14.31
C GLY A 61 -2.55 0.65 13.65
N VAL A 62 -3.12 1.63 14.37
CA VAL A 62 -4.17 2.51 13.86
C VAL A 62 -3.64 3.40 12.73
N PHE A 63 -2.55 4.14 12.97
CA PHE A 63 -2.00 5.05 11.97
C PHE A 63 -1.43 4.33 10.77
N TRP A 64 -0.84 3.14 10.93
CA TRP A 64 -0.36 2.36 9.80
C TRP A 64 -1.52 1.91 8.90
N SER A 65 -2.63 1.48 9.49
CA SER A 65 -3.86 1.11 8.75
C SER A 65 -4.46 2.29 7.97
N LEU A 66 -4.34 3.52 8.49
CA LEU A 66 -4.80 4.74 7.82
C LEU A 66 -3.81 5.26 6.77
N MET A 67 -2.51 5.19 7.06
CA MET A 67 -1.46 5.71 6.19
C MET A 67 -1.19 4.82 4.99
N LEU A 68 -1.53 3.54 5.05
CA LEU A 68 -1.41 2.61 3.93
C LEU A 68 -2.26 3.04 2.71
N PRO A 69 -3.60 3.23 2.82
CA PRO A 69 -4.41 3.67 1.68
C PRO A 69 -4.05 5.09 1.20
N ILE A 70 -3.69 6.00 2.12
CA ILE A 70 -3.20 7.34 1.75
C ILE A 70 -1.91 7.23 0.94
N GLY A 71 -0.96 6.43 1.41
CA GLY A 71 0.31 6.18 0.72
C GLY A 71 0.09 5.57 -0.66
N MET A 72 -0.81 4.60 -0.79
CA MET A 72 -1.13 4.02 -2.10
C MET A 72 -1.70 5.06 -3.08
N PHE A 73 -2.61 5.94 -2.62
CA PHE A 73 -3.16 7.00 -3.44
C PHE A 73 -2.10 8.03 -3.86
N LEU A 74 -1.31 8.53 -2.92
CA LEU A 74 -0.24 9.49 -3.21
C LEU A 74 0.85 8.89 -4.10
N GLY A 75 1.16 7.62 -3.88
CA GLY A 75 2.14 6.84 -4.64
C GLY A 75 1.72 6.60 -6.08
N MET A 76 0.41 6.61 -6.38
CA MET A 76 -0.08 6.40 -7.73
C MET A 76 0.50 7.41 -8.73
N LYS A 77 0.68 8.67 -8.32
CA LYS A 77 1.33 9.68 -9.18
C LYS A 77 2.76 9.29 -9.54
N GLN A 78 3.48 8.61 -8.66
CA GLN A 78 4.85 8.18 -8.93
C GLN A 78 4.97 7.10 -10.01
N LEU A 79 3.87 6.38 -10.30
CA LEU A 79 3.84 5.42 -11.40
C LEU A 79 3.98 6.12 -12.76
N PHE A 80 3.46 7.36 -12.89
CA PHE A 80 3.42 8.11 -14.15
C PHE A 80 4.52 9.17 -14.27
N VAL A 81 4.96 9.76 -13.15
CA VAL A 81 5.89 10.90 -13.20
C VAL A 81 7.34 10.49 -13.43
N ARG A 82 7.77 9.33 -12.91
CA ARG A 82 9.18 8.91 -13.01
C ARG A 82 9.30 7.69 -13.90
N GLY A 83 10.14 7.77 -14.93
CA GLY A 83 10.61 6.59 -15.64
C GLY A 83 11.43 5.67 -14.73
N SER A 84 11.50 4.39 -15.06
CA SER A 84 12.42 3.41 -14.47
C SER A 84 12.97 2.56 -15.61
N ASP A 85 14.29 2.41 -15.66
CA ASP A 85 14.98 1.57 -16.68
C ASP A 85 14.64 1.97 -18.13
N GLY A 86 14.50 3.27 -18.39
CA GLY A 86 14.13 3.78 -19.72
C GLY A 86 12.67 3.54 -20.12
N TYR A 87 11.77 3.18 -19.18
CA TYR A 87 10.33 3.08 -19.43
C TYR A 87 9.53 3.92 -18.44
N LYS A 88 8.44 4.55 -18.90
CA LYS A 88 7.46 5.25 -18.06
C LYS A 88 6.04 4.78 -18.37
N LEU A 89 5.15 4.88 -17.39
CA LEU A 89 3.72 4.78 -17.65
C LEU A 89 3.24 6.16 -18.12
N GLN A 90 2.70 6.20 -19.33
CA GLN A 90 2.14 7.42 -19.92
C GLN A 90 0.61 7.30 -19.92
N GLN A 91 -0.05 8.36 -19.44
CA GLN A 91 -1.49 8.49 -19.54
C GLN A 91 -1.85 9.26 -20.82
N TYR A 92 -2.85 8.77 -21.54
CA TYR A 92 -3.34 9.36 -22.77
C TYR A 92 -4.75 9.92 -22.60
N THR A 93 -5.03 11.02 -23.30
CA THR A 93 -6.39 11.58 -23.44
C THR A 93 -7.27 10.68 -24.33
N CYS A 94 -8.57 10.97 -24.39
CA CYS A 94 -9.50 10.29 -25.31
C CYS A 94 -9.06 10.42 -26.80
N ASP A 95 -8.34 11.49 -27.14
CA ASP A 95 -7.79 11.74 -28.47
C ASP A 95 -6.42 11.08 -28.69
N LYS A 96 -6.01 10.16 -27.80
CA LYS A 96 -4.70 9.48 -27.81
C LYS A 96 -3.50 10.44 -27.77
N LYS A 97 -3.65 11.62 -27.19
CA LYS A 97 -2.52 12.53 -26.95
C LYS A 97 -1.91 12.23 -25.58
N PRO A 98 -0.57 12.14 -25.46
CA PRO A 98 0.07 11.96 -24.17
C PRO A 98 -0.19 13.17 -23.28
N MET A 99 -0.63 12.94 -22.05
CA MET A 99 -0.78 14.01 -21.06
C MET A 99 0.60 14.43 -20.53
N GLU A 100 1.00 15.68 -20.73
CA GLU A 100 2.31 16.19 -20.26
C GLU A 100 2.42 16.20 -18.72
N SER A 101 1.32 16.50 -18.02
CA SER A 101 1.28 16.50 -16.56
C SER A 101 0.04 15.80 -16.04
N VAL A 102 0.24 14.79 -15.20
CA VAL A 102 -0.86 14.06 -14.56
C VAL A 102 -1.22 14.71 -13.23
N SER A 103 -2.43 15.26 -13.13
CA SER A 103 -2.95 15.81 -11.87
C SER A 103 -3.56 14.72 -10.99
N TYR A 104 -3.70 14.97 -9.68
CA TYR A 104 -4.37 14.01 -8.78
C TYR A 104 -5.84 13.79 -9.14
N ASN A 105 -6.52 14.80 -9.69
CA ASN A 105 -7.92 14.69 -10.08
C ASN A 105 -8.10 13.70 -11.25
N ASP A 106 -7.16 13.68 -12.20
CA ASP A 106 -7.17 12.74 -13.31
C ASP A 106 -6.92 11.30 -12.86
N LEU A 107 -6.17 11.14 -11.76
CA LEU A 107 -5.84 9.85 -11.17
C LEU A 107 -6.98 9.26 -10.33
N LEU A 108 -7.98 10.04 -9.89
CA LEU A 108 -9.06 9.54 -9.03
C LEU A 108 -9.85 8.40 -9.69
N LYS A 109 -10.15 8.51 -10.98
CA LYS A 109 -10.95 7.50 -11.70
C LYS A 109 -10.17 6.20 -11.93
N PRO A 110 -8.93 6.21 -12.44
CA PRO A 110 -8.10 5.00 -12.51
C PRO A 110 -7.78 4.44 -11.11
N TRP A 111 -7.54 5.29 -10.12
CA TRP A 111 -7.30 4.89 -8.72
C TRP A 111 -8.44 4.05 -8.16
N ARG A 112 -9.68 4.55 -8.25
CA ARG A 112 -10.86 3.84 -7.74
C ARG A 112 -11.03 2.47 -8.40
N LYS A 113 -10.83 2.39 -9.71
CA LYS A 113 -10.88 1.12 -10.46
C LYS A 113 -9.79 0.17 -10.00
N TRP A 114 -8.57 0.66 -9.85
CA TRP A 114 -7.43 -0.15 -9.44
C TRP A 114 -7.58 -0.64 -8.00
N LEU A 115 -8.03 0.23 -7.08
CA LEU A 115 -8.34 -0.12 -5.69
C LEU A 115 -9.40 -1.21 -5.61
N PHE A 116 -10.48 -1.10 -6.40
CA PHE A 116 -11.51 -2.13 -6.48
C PHE A 116 -10.93 -3.47 -6.94
N LEU A 117 -10.09 -3.48 -7.97
CA LEU A 117 -9.40 -4.68 -8.43
C LEU A 117 -8.47 -5.26 -7.36
N MET A 118 -7.76 -4.42 -6.61
CA MET A 118 -6.90 -4.88 -5.51
C MET A 118 -7.71 -5.54 -4.40
N VAL A 119 -8.86 -4.99 -4.02
CA VAL A 119 -9.75 -5.59 -3.01
C VAL A 119 -10.25 -6.97 -3.47
N TRP A 120 -10.68 -7.09 -4.73
CA TRP A 120 -11.06 -8.40 -5.29
C TRP A 120 -9.90 -9.37 -5.36
N GLY A 121 -8.69 -8.88 -5.69
CA GLY A 121 -7.47 -9.68 -5.68
C GLY A 121 -7.12 -10.19 -4.30
N VAL A 122 -7.28 -9.37 -3.26
CA VAL A 122 -7.11 -9.79 -1.85
C VAL A 122 -8.16 -10.84 -1.50
N ALA A 123 -9.45 -10.61 -1.80
CA ALA A 123 -10.51 -11.58 -1.53
C ALA A 123 -10.26 -12.94 -2.21
N ALA A 124 -9.85 -12.93 -3.49
CA ALA A 124 -9.46 -14.14 -4.20
C ALA A 124 -8.24 -14.82 -3.57
N GLY A 125 -7.24 -14.03 -3.13
CA GLY A 125 -6.07 -14.54 -2.40
C GLY A 125 -6.42 -15.21 -1.08
N ILE A 126 -7.39 -14.67 -0.34
CA ILE A 126 -7.90 -15.26 0.90
C ILE A 126 -8.54 -16.62 0.62
N ILE A 127 -9.44 -16.68 -0.37
CA ILE A 127 -10.09 -17.93 -0.78
C ILE A 127 -9.05 -18.97 -1.20
N LEU A 128 -8.04 -18.56 -1.98
CA LEU A 128 -6.96 -19.45 -2.41
C LEU A 128 -6.15 -19.98 -1.23
N MET A 129 -5.78 -19.11 -0.27
CA MET A 129 -5.05 -19.53 0.94
C MET A 129 -5.87 -20.51 1.79
N MET A 130 -7.18 -20.28 1.92
CA MET A 130 -8.08 -21.22 2.61
C MET A 130 -8.14 -22.57 1.89
N ALA A 131 -8.26 -22.58 0.57
CA ALA A 131 -8.29 -23.81 -0.23
C ALA A 131 -6.97 -24.58 -0.11
N LEU A 132 -5.83 -23.89 -0.13
CA LEU A 132 -4.51 -24.50 0.07
C LEU A 132 -4.37 -25.07 1.48
N GLN A 133 -4.84 -24.35 2.51
CA GLN A 133 -4.79 -24.82 3.88
C GLN A 133 -5.63 -26.10 4.06
N PHE A 134 -6.83 -26.12 3.47
CA PHE A 134 -7.67 -27.30 3.44
C PHE A 134 -6.99 -28.48 2.72
N ALA A 135 -6.38 -28.24 1.56
CA ALA A 135 -5.68 -29.29 0.81
C ALA A 135 -4.47 -29.87 1.54
N VAL A 136 -3.72 -29.05 2.28
CA VAL A 136 -2.48 -29.47 2.96
C VAL A 136 -2.75 -30.05 4.36
N ARG A 137 -3.71 -29.48 5.10
CA ARG A 137 -3.92 -29.80 6.53
C ARG A 137 -5.29 -30.41 6.83
N GLY A 138 -6.21 -30.43 5.89
CA GLY A 138 -7.59 -30.89 6.11
C GLY A 138 -8.45 -29.95 6.97
N GLU A 139 -7.93 -28.80 7.37
CA GLU A 139 -8.59 -27.84 8.26
C GLU A 139 -8.74 -26.47 7.61
N VAL A 140 -9.90 -25.82 7.81
CA VAL A 140 -10.14 -24.43 7.40
C VAL A 140 -10.05 -23.53 8.63
N ALA A 141 -8.84 -23.07 8.96
CA ALA A 141 -8.65 -22.14 10.07
C ALA A 141 -8.17 -20.77 9.57
N LEU A 142 -9.14 -19.90 9.24
CA LEU A 142 -8.94 -18.50 8.83
C LEU A 142 -8.10 -17.72 9.86
N VAL A 143 -8.34 -17.93 11.16
CA VAL A 143 -7.81 -17.09 12.24
C VAL A 143 -6.30 -17.28 12.47
N ARG A 144 -5.72 -18.43 12.10
CA ARG A 144 -4.34 -18.76 12.49
C ARG A 144 -3.28 -17.92 11.77
N TRP A 145 -3.51 -17.57 10.51
CA TRP A 145 -2.57 -16.79 9.71
C TRP A 145 -3.04 -15.35 9.50
N TRP A 146 -4.31 -15.06 9.83
CA TRP A 146 -4.89 -13.74 9.66
C TRP A 146 -4.26 -12.72 10.63
N SER A 147 -3.45 -11.84 10.07
CA SER A 147 -2.80 -10.74 10.78
C SER A 147 -2.77 -9.49 9.88
N GLY A 148 -2.50 -8.32 10.46
CA GLY A 148 -2.27 -7.11 9.65
C GLY A 148 -1.16 -7.28 8.61
N TYR A 149 -0.12 -8.04 8.96
CA TYR A 149 1.00 -8.36 8.06
C TYR A 149 0.57 -9.25 6.88
N SER A 150 -0.25 -10.27 7.12
CA SER A 150 -0.73 -11.14 6.03
C SER A 150 -1.62 -10.36 5.07
N LEU A 151 -2.46 -9.47 5.58
CA LEU A 151 -3.32 -8.62 4.74
C LEU A 151 -2.50 -7.63 3.93
N TYR A 152 -1.49 -7.01 4.53
CA TYR A 152 -0.53 -6.16 3.83
C TYR A 152 0.21 -6.92 2.72
N MET A 153 0.68 -8.14 2.98
CA MET A 153 1.34 -8.97 1.96
C MET A 153 0.40 -9.32 0.81
N LEU A 154 -0.85 -9.72 1.10
CA LEU A 154 -1.86 -9.98 0.08
C LEU A 154 -2.18 -8.73 -0.74
N LEU A 155 -2.24 -7.56 -0.10
CA LEU A 155 -2.45 -6.28 -0.78
C LEU A 155 -1.29 -5.94 -1.73
N MET A 156 -0.05 -6.15 -1.31
CA MET A 156 1.12 -5.91 -2.17
C MET A 156 1.15 -6.89 -3.35
N LEU A 157 0.89 -8.17 -3.11
CA LEU A 157 0.82 -9.17 -4.18
C LEU A 157 -0.34 -8.89 -5.16
N SER A 158 -1.51 -8.50 -4.65
CA SER A 158 -2.65 -8.16 -5.49
C SER A 158 -2.39 -6.89 -6.30
N SER A 159 -1.68 -5.91 -5.73
CA SER A 159 -1.30 -4.68 -6.45
C SER A 159 -0.43 -4.97 -7.68
N TRP A 160 0.49 -5.93 -7.60
CA TRP A 160 1.30 -6.37 -8.75
C TRP A 160 0.44 -6.95 -9.87
N ALA A 161 -0.40 -7.94 -9.52
CA ALA A 161 -1.26 -8.61 -10.48
C ALA A 161 -2.23 -7.64 -11.16
N THR A 162 -2.82 -6.74 -10.38
CA THR A 162 -3.80 -5.77 -10.85
C THR A 162 -3.18 -4.63 -11.64
N LEU A 163 -1.95 -4.20 -11.33
CA LEU A 163 -1.21 -3.24 -12.14
C LEU A 163 -0.93 -3.81 -13.53
N ALA A 164 -0.53 -5.08 -13.61
CA ALA A 164 -0.34 -5.76 -14.89
C ALA A 164 -1.64 -5.86 -15.71
N LEU A 165 -2.78 -6.07 -15.05
CA LEU A 165 -4.09 -6.04 -15.71
C LEU A 165 -4.47 -4.64 -16.18
N MET A 166 -4.19 -3.61 -15.39
CA MET A 166 -4.47 -2.21 -15.74
C MET A 166 -3.73 -1.81 -17.02
N VAL A 167 -2.43 -2.08 -17.12
CA VAL A 167 -1.62 -1.74 -18.30
C VAL A 167 -2.07 -2.52 -19.54
N LYS A 168 -2.58 -3.75 -19.39
CA LYS A 168 -3.06 -4.53 -20.54
C LYS A 168 -4.46 -4.14 -21.02
N ARG A 169 -5.35 -3.75 -20.11
CA ARG A 169 -6.78 -3.54 -20.41
C ARG A 169 -7.19 -2.08 -20.54
N CYS A 170 -6.42 -1.14 -20.00
CA CYS A 170 -6.74 0.28 -20.11
C CYS A 170 -6.05 0.91 -21.33
N PRO A 171 -6.78 1.27 -22.40
CA PRO A 171 -6.19 1.90 -23.59
C PRO A 171 -5.66 3.31 -23.33
N SER A 172 -6.01 3.92 -22.19
CA SER A 172 -5.54 5.23 -21.76
C SER A 172 -4.18 5.16 -21.05
N ILE A 173 -3.65 3.97 -20.76
CA ILE A 173 -2.38 3.80 -20.04
C ILE A 173 -1.49 2.86 -20.85
N GLU A 174 -0.39 3.37 -21.37
CA GLU A 174 0.60 2.55 -22.06
C GLU A 174 2.00 2.75 -21.48
N MET A 175 2.88 1.79 -21.76
CA MET A 175 4.30 1.94 -21.49
C MET A 175 4.99 2.57 -22.69
N GLU A 176 5.61 3.72 -22.46
CA GLU A 176 6.50 4.34 -23.43
C GLU A 176 7.95 4.17 -22.99
N ARG A 177 8.87 4.11 -23.97
CA ARG A 177 10.29 4.30 -23.69
C ARG A 177 10.54 5.78 -23.37
N CYS A 178 11.31 6.03 -22.31
CA CYS A 178 11.82 7.36 -21.98
C CYS A 178 12.93 7.76 -22.95
#